data_AF-A0A485LF39-F1
#
_entry.id   AF-A0A485LF39-F1
#
_cell.length_a   1.000
_cell.length_b   1.000
_cell.length_c   1.000
_cell.angle_alpha   90.00
_cell.angle_beta   90.00
_cell.angle_gamma   90.00
#
_symmetry.space_group_name_H-M   'P 1'
#
loop_
_entity.id
_entity.type
_entity.pdbx_description
1 polymer ?
#
loop_
_entity_poly.entity_id
_entity_poly.type
_entity_poly.pdbx_seq_one_letter_code
_entity_poly.pdbx_strand_id
1 'polypeptide(L)'
;MTLSHSNGSYHFASQSTFQMYWGLASDLWAVSQNTTLIGGQSLIRTSGSYAFANKSMFTLLAQNGTLVTPLGAAFTLVQSTIGPFGSIDMRNIPCPASVKHFVAAGLEVLRRTLITNMAAMAGYLQISGGFGTALKAFPTTFTAAYKWLGLGGSILCPEYVSGDYVLTGLVKLTGRAVVCGQKVITLLSPSKSNGVVAAIASGLSQPDVNISEVCAHETTQIDCATKCLGPTASFIQAFISQRDTAELRTAAAAALVDVWSLNATILQYVQANSTLPLQMFSYKLFDPADPTFTFWAWLHVLEWAVGQREVVRFEGDVGYMNLITEVQPSLRQNIQPHEFPTTMALYIRTGVQYVTGVLLGIAVGIALYILASEGSVEASNLMKMNRVAGIVWVGRPLLLLRGVTALALLSTGTLELHLKDNFLSHFRVVDVPWYKTTLAAGESTWLVYIINDLLMVWTKEEFTPLYASTSSLFTWLVVAILTLAMPVVHHATVAPTCHVDHVDFQVVCASGVVVIGQVTRFYWLLGIVAFVNVVCYLRVRIFHRRLGDTSDASKASSLLLCAGAKFLFHRSDWLHGNVYCLDPASALMNGLVSLRWRQFICIFDIKLWRTFVIEKNIQDTTPPHMWTALALTE
;
A
#
# COMPACT_ATOMS: atom_id res chain seq x y z
N MET A 1 -2.20 2.57 -4.39
CA MET A 1 -0.84 2.62 -3.83
C MET A 1 0.02 1.69 -4.64
N THR A 2 1.08 2.23 -5.19
CA THR A 2 2.09 1.55 -5.99
C THR A 2 2.96 0.70 -5.07
N LEU A 3 2.96 -0.61 -5.30
CA LEU A 3 3.75 -1.58 -4.51
C LEU A 3 5.23 -1.56 -4.91
N SER A 4 5.51 -1.34 -6.18
CA SER A 4 6.85 -1.17 -6.74
C SER A 4 6.74 -0.39 -8.04
N HIS A 5 7.78 0.40 -8.32
CA HIS A 5 7.90 1.22 -9.51
C HIS A 5 9.33 1.11 -10.07
N SER A 6 9.47 0.57 -11.28
CA SER A 6 10.71 0.63 -12.04
C SER A 6 10.46 1.32 -13.37
N ASN A 7 11.49 2.00 -13.89
CA ASN A 7 11.49 2.50 -15.25
C ASN A 7 12.26 1.52 -16.14
N GLY A 8 11.72 1.16 -17.30
CA GLY A 8 12.47 0.43 -18.31
C GLY A 8 13.69 1.25 -18.73
N SER A 9 14.88 0.65 -18.67
CA SER A 9 16.12 1.34 -19.03
C SER A 9 17.15 0.39 -19.62
N TYR A 10 17.86 0.85 -20.65
CA TYR A 10 19.01 0.16 -21.19
C TYR A 10 20.28 0.45 -20.38
N HIS A 11 21.08 -0.58 -20.12
CA HIS A 11 22.39 -0.47 -19.48
C HIS A 11 23.53 -0.71 -20.48
N PHE A 12 23.56 0.09 -21.56
CA PHE A 12 24.51 -0.12 -22.66
C PHE A 12 25.99 -0.07 -22.25
N ALA A 13 26.34 0.74 -21.24
CA ALA A 13 27.72 0.85 -20.76
C ALA A 13 28.23 -0.41 -20.03
N SER A 14 27.32 -1.22 -19.47
CA SER A 14 27.66 -2.42 -18.71
C SER A 14 27.02 -3.69 -19.30
N GLN A 15 26.64 -3.64 -20.59
CA GLN A 15 25.97 -4.74 -21.25
C GLN A 15 26.93 -5.92 -21.47
N SER A 16 26.42 -7.14 -21.33
CA SER A 16 27.15 -8.38 -21.61
C SER A 16 26.45 -9.26 -22.67
N THR A 17 25.35 -8.76 -23.23
CA THR A 17 24.44 -9.51 -24.10
C THR A 17 24.51 -9.12 -25.57
N PHE A 18 25.24 -8.07 -25.96
CA PHE A 18 25.37 -7.65 -27.38
C PHE A 18 26.11 -8.68 -28.26
N GLN A 19 26.84 -9.60 -27.65
CA GLN A 19 27.41 -10.76 -28.33
C GLN A 19 26.37 -11.84 -28.68
N MET A 20 25.15 -11.72 -28.16
CA MET A 20 23.99 -12.56 -28.52
C MET A 20 23.20 -11.91 -29.66
N TYR A 21 22.21 -12.61 -30.21
CA TYR A 21 21.35 -12.09 -31.26
C TYR A 21 20.18 -11.29 -30.65
N TRP A 22 20.06 -10.01 -31.03
CA TRP A 22 18.98 -9.11 -30.60
C TRP A 22 17.92 -8.93 -31.70
N GLY A 23 17.68 -9.99 -32.47
CA GLY A 23 16.70 -9.97 -33.55
C GLY A 23 16.97 -8.88 -34.58
N LEU A 24 15.90 -8.21 -35.01
CA LEU A 24 15.94 -7.18 -36.04
C LEU A 24 16.88 -6.00 -35.69
N ALA A 25 17.08 -5.69 -34.40
CA ALA A 25 17.99 -4.61 -33.99
C ALA A 25 19.45 -4.92 -34.39
N SER A 26 19.90 -6.17 -34.24
CA SER A 26 21.22 -6.61 -34.69
C SER A 26 21.36 -6.50 -36.21
N ASP A 27 20.34 -6.92 -36.96
CA ASP A 27 20.36 -6.88 -38.42
C ASP A 27 20.38 -5.45 -38.97
N LEU A 28 19.56 -4.56 -38.39
CA LEU A 28 19.53 -3.15 -38.76
C LEU A 28 20.83 -2.44 -38.39
N TRP A 29 21.40 -2.71 -37.21
CA TRP A 29 22.73 -2.22 -36.87
C TRP A 29 23.77 -2.66 -37.91
N ALA A 30 23.73 -3.94 -38.30
CA ALA A 30 24.68 -4.54 -39.21
C ALA A 30 24.65 -3.91 -40.62
N VAL A 31 23.49 -3.54 -41.16
CA VAL A 31 23.38 -2.98 -42.53
C VAL A 31 23.28 -1.45 -42.60
N SER A 32 22.85 -0.77 -41.53
CA SER A 32 22.63 0.69 -41.57
C SER A 32 23.91 1.50 -41.38
N GLN A 33 24.92 0.93 -40.72
CA GLN A 33 26.17 1.64 -40.45
C GLN A 33 27.17 1.41 -41.58
N ASN A 34 27.66 2.49 -42.20
CA ASN A 34 28.70 2.40 -43.25
C ASN A 34 30.03 1.83 -42.75
N THR A 35 30.22 1.76 -41.44
CA THR A 35 31.43 1.23 -40.80
C THR A 35 31.46 -0.29 -40.72
N THR A 36 30.33 -0.98 -40.90
CA THR A 36 30.29 -2.45 -40.89
C THR A 36 30.70 -3.00 -42.26
N LEU A 37 31.21 -4.24 -42.30
CA LEU A 37 31.58 -4.92 -43.55
C LEU A 37 30.41 -5.12 -44.52
N ILE A 38 29.17 -4.94 -44.07
CA ILE A 38 27.94 -5.16 -44.84
C ILE A 38 27.03 -3.92 -44.87
N GLY A 39 27.58 -2.75 -44.58
CA GLY A 39 26.87 -1.47 -44.65
C GLY A 39 26.25 -1.24 -46.04
N GLY A 40 24.98 -0.82 -46.07
CA GLY A 40 24.21 -0.58 -47.29
C GLY A 40 23.75 -1.84 -48.03
N GLN A 41 24.00 -3.04 -47.51
CA GLN A 41 23.55 -4.30 -48.11
C GLN A 41 22.08 -4.62 -47.77
N SER A 42 21.48 -5.56 -48.52
CA SER A 42 20.07 -5.92 -48.37
C SER A 42 19.87 -7.05 -47.36
N LEU A 43 18.86 -6.95 -46.50
CA LEU A 43 18.43 -8.06 -45.64
C LEU A 43 17.51 -9.06 -46.37
N ILE A 44 17.14 -8.79 -47.62
CA ILE A 44 16.31 -9.69 -48.43
C ILE A 44 17.19 -10.82 -48.97
N ARG A 45 16.93 -12.06 -48.53
CA ARG A 45 17.72 -13.25 -48.90
C ARG A 45 17.84 -13.49 -50.41
N THR A 46 16.86 -13.06 -51.19
CA THR A 46 16.84 -13.21 -52.67
C THR A 46 17.52 -12.06 -53.41
N SER A 47 17.96 -11.01 -52.71
CA SER A 47 18.70 -9.91 -53.33
C SER A 47 20.09 -10.37 -53.76
N GLY A 48 20.57 -9.89 -54.91
CA GLY A 48 21.97 -10.06 -55.32
C GLY A 48 22.98 -9.40 -54.38
N SER A 49 22.51 -8.50 -53.50
CA SER A 49 23.29 -7.81 -52.45
C SER A 49 22.93 -8.27 -51.04
N TYR A 50 22.55 -9.53 -50.83
CA TYR A 50 22.19 -10.04 -49.51
C TYR A 50 23.35 -9.93 -48.49
N ALA A 51 23.04 -9.32 -47.35
CA ALA A 51 24.03 -8.87 -46.38
C ALA A 51 24.86 -10.01 -45.75
N PHE A 52 24.22 -11.16 -45.50
CA PHE A 52 24.86 -12.32 -44.87
C PHE A 52 25.24 -13.42 -45.86
N ALA A 53 25.44 -13.10 -47.14
CA ALA A 53 25.83 -14.09 -48.16
C ALA A 53 27.25 -14.65 -47.90
N ASN A 54 28.20 -13.78 -47.56
CA ASN A 54 29.63 -14.14 -47.37
C ASN A 54 30.18 -13.74 -46.00
N LYS A 55 29.38 -13.08 -45.16
CA LYS A 55 29.78 -12.57 -43.85
C LYS A 55 28.80 -13.06 -42.80
N SER A 56 29.32 -13.51 -41.67
CA SER A 56 28.52 -13.90 -40.50
C SER A 56 28.41 -12.75 -39.51
N MET A 57 27.36 -12.74 -38.69
CA MET A 57 27.22 -11.78 -37.59
C MET A 57 28.43 -11.82 -36.65
N PHE A 58 28.98 -13.01 -36.38
CA PHE A 58 30.22 -13.19 -35.63
C PHE A 58 31.38 -12.31 -36.16
N THR A 59 31.55 -12.26 -37.48
CA THR A 59 32.61 -11.47 -38.11
C THR A 59 32.41 -9.96 -37.87
N LEU A 60 31.15 -9.51 -37.84
CA LEU A 60 30.81 -8.11 -37.57
C LEU A 60 31.02 -7.75 -36.10
N LEU A 61 30.67 -8.67 -35.19
CA LEU A 61 30.91 -8.50 -33.76
C LEU A 61 32.41 -8.44 -33.44
N ALA A 62 33.22 -9.23 -34.13
CA ALA A 62 34.68 -9.14 -34.06
C ALA A 62 35.20 -7.82 -34.63
N GLN A 63 34.66 -7.37 -35.77
CA GLN A 63 35.04 -6.09 -36.40
C GLN A 63 34.77 -4.89 -35.48
N ASN A 64 33.63 -4.86 -34.80
CA ASN A 64 33.25 -3.76 -33.90
C ASN A 64 33.85 -3.91 -32.48
N GLY A 65 34.71 -4.91 -32.26
CA GLY A 65 35.37 -5.15 -30.97
C GLY A 65 34.45 -5.63 -29.85
N THR A 66 33.21 -6.02 -30.16
CA THR A 66 32.32 -6.67 -29.17
C THR A 66 32.84 -8.05 -28.79
N LEU A 67 33.44 -8.76 -29.75
CA LEU A 67 34.17 -10.00 -29.52
C LEU A 67 35.65 -9.80 -29.86
N VAL A 68 36.52 -10.38 -29.05
CA VAL A 68 37.96 -10.42 -29.31
C VAL A 68 38.30 -11.78 -29.91
N THR A 69 38.98 -11.78 -31.06
CA THR A 69 39.47 -12.99 -31.73
C THR A 69 40.99 -13.11 -31.57
N PRO A 70 41.55 -14.28 -31.24
CA PRO A 70 40.86 -15.55 -30.99
C PRO A 70 40.00 -15.51 -29.71
N LEU A 71 38.91 -16.29 -29.70
CA LEU A 71 38.03 -16.37 -28.53
C LEU A 71 38.78 -16.97 -27.34
N GLY A 72 38.46 -16.50 -26.14
CA GLY A 72 38.85 -17.16 -24.89
C GLY A 72 38.30 -18.59 -24.80
N ALA A 73 38.82 -19.36 -23.86
CA ALA A 73 38.43 -20.75 -23.67
C ALA A 73 36.94 -20.89 -23.30
N ALA A 74 36.40 -20.00 -22.46
CA ALA A 74 34.99 -20.03 -22.08
C ALA A 74 34.08 -19.79 -23.30
N PHE A 75 34.36 -18.77 -24.10
CA PHE A 75 33.59 -18.46 -25.31
C PHE A 75 33.77 -19.51 -26.40
N THR A 76 34.94 -20.14 -26.50
CA THR A 76 35.13 -21.29 -27.39
C THR A 76 34.21 -22.46 -27.00
N LEU A 77 34.08 -22.75 -25.70
CA LEU A 77 33.15 -23.76 -25.19
C LEU A 77 31.68 -23.39 -25.44
N VAL A 78 31.30 -22.11 -25.29
CA VAL A 78 29.95 -21.64 -25.65
C VAL A 78 29.69 -21.86 -27.12
N GLN A 79 30.64 -21.46 -27.97
CA GLN A 79 30.50 -21.59 -29.42
C GLN A 79 30.37 -23.04 -29.87
N SER A 80 31.12 -23.96 -29.26
CA SER A 80 31.03 -25.38 -29.59
C SER A 80 29.77 -26.07 -29.04
N THR A 81 29.15 -25.51 -28.00
CA THR A 81 28.01 -26.14 -27.30
C THR A 81 26.66 -25.59 -27.78
N ILE A 82 26.57 -24.28 -28.02
CA ILE A 82 25.31 -23.57 -28.34
C ILE A 82 25.32 -23.10 -29.79
N GLY A 83 26.40 -22.47 -30.25
CA GLY A 83 26.53 -21.96 -31.61
C GLY A 83 27.32 -20.66 -31.68
N PRO A 84 27.55 -20.12 -32.89
CA PRO A 84 28.35 -18.91 -33.06
C PRO A 84 27.67 -17.69 -32.41
N PHE A 85 28.48 -16.84 -31.75
CA PHE A 85 27.99 -15.58 -31.21
C PHE A 85 27.41 -14.69 -32.32
N GLY A 86 26.37 -13.94 -31.99
CA GLY A 86 25.56 -13.17 -32.93
C GLY A 86 24.43 -13.94 -33.61
N SER A 87 24.34 -15.28 -33.45
CA SER A 87 23.15 -16.07 -33.82
C SER A 87 22.44 -16.74 -32.64
N ILE A 88 22.97 -16.59 -31.42
CA ILE A 88 22.36 -17.16 -30.21
C ILE A 88 21.18 -16.30 -29.75
N ASP A 89 19.97 -16.84 -29.82
CA ASP A 89 18.74 -16.30 -29.26
C ASP A 89 18.71 -16.43 -27.74
N MET A 90 18.12 -15.43 -27.06
CA MET A 90 17.84 -15.47 -25.63
C MET A 90 16.33 -15.41 -25.40
N ARG A 91 15.76 -16.38 -24.68
CA ARG A 91 14.32 -16.42 -24.36
C ARG A 91 14.10 -16.73 -22.88
N ASN A 92 13.31 -15.90 -22.20
CA ASN A 92 12.93 -16.18 -20.81
C ASN A 92 11.95 -17.36 -20.77
N ILE A 93 12.21 -18.34 -19.91
CA ILE A 93 11.31 -19.46 -19.64
C ILE A 93 10.45 -19.08 -18.42
N PRO A 94 9.11 -19.06 -18.55
CA PRO A 94 8.24 -18.79 -17.42
C PRO A 94 8.30 -19.94 -16.41
N CYS A 95 8.29 -19.60 -15.12
CA CYS A 95 8.15 -20.60 -14.06
C CYS A 95 6.84 -21.40 -14.23
N PRO A 96 6.88 -22.75 -14.19
CA PRO A 96 5.69 -23.60 -14.37
C PRO A 96 4.54 -23.24 -13.45
N ALA A 97 3.31 -23.40 -13.94
CA ALA A 97 2.10 -23.12 -13.14
C ALA A 97 2.00 -24.05 -11.91
N SER A 98 2.44 -25.31 -12.04
CA SER A 98 2.53 -26.28 -10.95
C SER A 98 3.42 -25.80 -9.80
N VAL A 99 4.61 -25.27 -10.14
CA VAL A 99 5.51 -24.66 -9.16
C VAL A 99 4.83 -23.48 -8.47
N LYS A 100 4.26 -22.54 -9.23
CA LYS A 100 3.57 -21.37 -8.65
C LYS A 100 2.44 -21.77 -7.69
N HIS A 101 1.66 -22.78 -8.07
CA HIS A 101 0.59 -23.33 -7.23
C HIS A 101 1.16 -23.95 -5.94
N PHE A 102 2.19 -24.78 -6.04
CA PHE A 102 2.86 -25.38 -4.89
C PHE A 102 3.40 -24.32 -3.92
N VAL A 103 4.11 -23.31 -4.44
CA VAL A 103 4.67 -22.23 -3.62
C VAL A 103 3.57 -21.41 -2.95
N ALA A 104 2.50 -21.07 -3.68
CA ALA A 104 1.36 -20.35 -3.11
C ALA A 104 0.69 -21.15 -1.98
N ALA A 105 0.39 -22.43 -2.22
CA ALA A 105 -0.22 -23.31 -1.21
C ALA A 105 0.69 -23.49 0.01
N GLY A 106 2.00 -23.70 -0.19
CA GLY A 106 2.97 -23.86 0.89
C GLY A 106 3.09 -22.61 1.77
N LEU A 107 3.15 -21.44 1.14
CA LEU A 107 3.18 -20.16 1.86
C LEU A 107 1.86 -19.89 2.59
N GLU A 108 0.72 -20.29 2.01
CA GLU A 108 -0.58 -20.16 2.66
C GLU A 108 -0.68 -21.02 3.93
N VAL A 109 -0.34 -22.31 3.83
CA VAL A 109 -0.32 -23.23 4.98
C VAL A 109 0.60 -22.67 6.07
N LEU A 110 1.83 -22.29 5.72
CA LEU A 110 2.79 -21.71 6.66
C LEU A 110 2.22 -20.46 7.35
N ARG A 111 1.74 -19.48 6.58
CA ARG A 111 1.21 -18.22 7.13
C ARG A 111 -0.01 -18.46 8.01
N ARG A 112 -0.91 -19.38 7.62
CA ARG A 112 -2.08 -19.76 8.40
C ARG A 112 -1.66 -20.31 9.76
N THR A 113 -0.71 -21.25 9.77
CA THR A 113 -0.17 -21.84 11.01
C THR A 113 0.49 -20.79 11.91
N LEU A 114 1.26 -19.86 11.34
CA LEU A 114 1.90 -18.79 12.11
C LEU A 114 0.89 -17.79 12.70
N ILE A 115 -0.21 -17.50 11.99
CA ILE A 115 -1.25 -16.58 12.50
C ILE A 115 -2.00 -17.21 13.67
N THR A 116 -2.38 -18.49 13.55
CA THR A 116 -3.29 -19.17 14.49
C THR A 116 -2.58 -19.73 15.71
N ASN A 117 -1.28 -20.07 15.63
CA ASN A 117 -0.55 -20.71 16.70
C ASN A 117 0.70 -19.90 17.12
N MET A 118 0.67 -19.35 18.35
CA MET A 118 1.80 -18.57 18.89
C MET A 118 3.05 -19.43 19.15
N ALA A 119 2.90 -20.69 19.54
CA ALA A 119 4.03 -21.60 19.73
C ALA A 119 4.70 -21.93 18.38
N ALA A 120 3.90 -22.06 17.31
CA ALA A 120 4.43 -22.20 15.96
C ALA A 120 5.22 -20.95 15.55
N MET A 121 4.70 -19.75 15.81
CA MET A 121 5.43 -18.52 15.55
C MET A 121 6.77 -18.47 16.30
N ALA A 122 6.78 -18.81 17.60
CA ALA A 122 8.00 -18.88 18.38
C ALA A 122 8.99 -19.91 17.81
N GLY A 123 8.54 -21.12 17.47
CA GLY A 123 9.37 -22.16 16.86
C GLY A 123 9.94 -21.74 15.51
N TYR A 124 9.15 -21.06 14.67
CA TYR A 124 9.60 -20.52 13.40
C TYR A 124 10.66 -19.42 13.55
N LEU A 125 10.56 -18.58 14.59
CA LEU A 125 11.59 -17.59 14.90
C LEU A 125 12.92 -18.24 15.33
N GLN A 126 12.86 -19.40 15.99
CA GLN A 126 14.02 -20.19 16.42
C GLN A 126 14.74 -20.92 15.28
N ILE A 127 14.09 -21.13 14.13
CA ILE A 127 14.80 -21.54 12.91
C ILE A 127 15.83 -20.44 12.64
N SER A 128 17.12 -20.76 12.84
CA SER A 128 18.16 -19.75 12.97
C SER A 128 18.31 -18.91 11.69
N GLY A 129 19.03 -17.80 11.79
CA GLY A 129 19.36 -16.94 10.66
C GLY A 129 20.28 -17.56 9.60
N GLY A 130 20.58 -18.86 9.62
CA GLY A 130 21.44 -19.49 8.60
C GLY A 130 20.90 -19.33 7.17
N PHE A 131 19.58 -19.30 6.98
CA PHE A 131 18.96 -18.93 5.69
C PHE A 131 19.22 -17.46 5.28
N GLY A 132 19.56 -16.59 6.24
CA GLY A 132 19.97 -15.20 6.02
C GLY A 132 21.48 -14.99 5.85
N THR A 133 22.27 -16.06 5.89
CA THR A 133 23.69 -16.04 5.48
C THR A 133 23.84 -16.58 4.06
N ALA A 134 24.90 -16.19 3.36
CA ALA A 134 25.18 -16.72 2.02
C ALA A 134 25.56 -18.21 2.12
N LEU A 135 24.63 -19.08 1.76
CA LEU A 135 24.82 -20.54 1.71
C LEU A 135 25.70 -20.90 0.51
N LYS A 136 26.53 -21.93 0.67
CA LYS A 136 27.47 -22.45 -0.32
C LYS A 136 27.21 -23.93 -0.54
N ALA A 137 26.10 -24.20 -1.20
CA ALA A 137 25.64 -25.54 -1.51
C ALA A 137 26.08 -25.96 -2.92
N PHE A 138 26.55 -27.19 -3.05
CA PHE A 138 27.08 -27.75 -4.30
C PHE A 138 26.42 -29.08 -4.64
N PRO A 139 25.99 -29.31 -5.89
CA PRO A 139 25.62 -30.64 -6.35
C PRO A 139 26.80 -31.62 -6.23
N THR A 140 26.52 -32.93 -6.16
CA THR A 140 27.53 -33.98 -5.98
C THR A 140 28.61 -33.97 -7.08
N THR A 141 28.23 -33.60 -8.30
CA THR A 141 29.17 -33.44 -9.42
C THR A 141 30.22 -32.35 -9.16
N PHE A 142 29.82 -31.27 -8.48
CA PHE A 142 30.72 -30.18 -8.10
C PHE A 142 31.52 -30.49 -6.83
N THR A 143 30.96 -31.28 -5.89
CA THR A 143 31.71 -31.71 -4.70
C THR A 143 32.85 -32.65 -5.08
N ALA A 144 32.70 -33.49 -6.10
CA ALA A 144 33.81 -34.29 -6.65
C ALA A 144 34.96 -33.44 -7.19
N ALA A 145 34.65 -32.23 -7.70
CA ALA A 145 35.58 -31.26 -8.25
C ALA A 145 35.89 -30.09 -7.30
N TYR A 146 35.65 -30.23 -5.99
CA TYR A 146 35.80 -29.14 -5.01
C TYR A 146 37.20 -28.49 -4.97
N LYS A 147 38.24 -29.24 -5.34
CA LYS A 147 39.65 -28.78 -5.44
C LYS A 147 40.01 -28.19 -6.80
N TRP A 148 39.07 -28.11 -7.74
CA TRP A 148 39.31 -27.51 -9.05
C TRP A 148 39.09 -26.00 -8.95
N LEU A 149 39.67 -25.26 -9.89
CA LEU A 149 39.55 -23.81 -9.97
C LEU A 149 38.25 -23.44 -10.70
N GLY A 150 37.39 -22.66 -10.05
CA GLY A 150 36.23 -22.01 -10.68
C GLY A 150 36.68 -20.71 -11.36
N LEU A 151 36.53 -20.66 -12.69
CA LEU A 151 37.00 -19.56 -13.54
C LEU A 151 35.87 -18.76 -14.17
N GLY A 152 34.61 -19.07 -13.87
CA GLY A 152 33.46 -18.31 -14.37
C GLY A 152 32.15 -19.06 -14.12
N GLY A 153 31.04 -18.33 -14.12
CA GLY A 153 29.69 -18.92 -14.01
C GLY A 153 28.67 -18.33 -14.99
N SER A 154 29.12 -17.42 -15.86
CA SER A 154 28.26 -16.72 -16.82
C SER A 154 28.72 -17.02 -18.24
N ILE A 155 27.82 -17.53 -19.09
CA ILE A 155 28.12 -17.73 -20.52
C ILE A 155 28.27 -16.40 -21.29
N LEU A 156 27.88 -15.29 -20.64
CA LEU A 156 28.00 -13.93 -21.17
C LEU A 156 29.36 -13.29 -20.86
N CYS A 157 30.24 -13.99 -20.13
CA CYS A 157 31.53 -13.45 -19.73
C CYS A 157 32.69 -14.37 -20.12
N PRO A 158 33.88 -13.81 -20.41
CA PRO A 158 35.09 -14.61 -20.56
C PRO A 158 35.48 -15.26 -19.22
N GLU A 159 36.34 -16.27 -19.28
CA GLU A 159 36.97 -16.86 -18.11
C GLU A 159 37.84 -15.84 -17.36
N TYR A 160 37.99 -16.04 -16.05
CA TYR A 160 38.91 -15.27 -15.23
C TYR A 160 40.35 -15.71 -15.46
N VAL A 161 41.28 -14.76 -15.29
CA VAL A 161 42.73 -15.03 -15.36
C VAL A 161 43.18 -15.95 -14.21
N SER A 162 42.51 -15.88 -13.04
CA SER A 162 42.77 -16.75 -11.91
C SER A 162 41.48 -17.12 -11.17
N GLY A 163 41.39 -18.40 -10.77
CA GLY A 163 40.22 -18.99 -10.12
C GLY A 163 40.45 -19.24 -8.64
N ASP A 164 39.38 -19.35 -7.87
CA ASP A 164 39.42 -19.92 -6.51
C ASP A 164 38.94 -21.36 -6.58
N TYR A 165 39.26 -22.15 -5.56
CA TYR A 165 38.73 -23.50 -5.47
C TYR A 165 37.20 -23.49 -5.44
N VAL A 166 36.55 -24.42 -6.15
CA VAL A 166 35.09 -24.59 -6.15
C VAL A 166 34.54 -24.69 -4.72
N LEU A 167 35.27 -25.32 -3.79
CA LEU A 167 34.93 -25.38 -2.35
C LEU A 167 34.62 -24.01 -1.72
N THR A 168 35.21 -22.92 -2.24
CA THR A 168 35.00 -21.58 -1.70
C THR A 168 33.61 -21.01 -2.02
N GLY A 169 32.94 -21.54 -3.06
CA GLY A 169 31.63 -21.11 -3.55
C GLY A 169 31.56 -21.23 -5.08
N LEU A 170 30.34 -21.42 -5.61
CA LEU A 170 30.11 -21.32 -7.06
C LEU A 170 30.29 -19.85 -7.48
N VAL A 171 30.96 -19.58 -8.59
CA VAL A 171 31.07 -18.24 -9.18
C VAL A 171 29.68 -17.76 -9.61
N LYS A 172 29.45 -16.43 -9.56
CA LYS A 172 28.20 -15.80 -10.01
C LYS A 172 27.70 -16.39 -11.32
N LEU A 173 26.42 -16.75 -11.32
CA LEU A 173 25.76 -17.35 -12.47
C LEU A 173 25.54 -16.31 -13.58
N THR A 174 25.07 -16.77 -14.74
CA THR A 174 24.65 -15.89 -15.84
C THR A 174 23.58 -14.91 -15.35
N GLY A 175 23.64 -13.62 -15.68
CA GLY A 175 22.58 -12.70 -15.26
C GLY A 175 22.72 -11.30 -15.83
N ARG A 176 21.59 -10.59 -15.94
CA ARG A 176 21.53 -9.24 -16.54
C ARG A 176 22.32 -8.17 -15.77
N ALA A 177 22.47 -8.34 -14.45
CA ALA A 177 23.18 -7.42 -13.56
C ALA A 177 24.58 -7.94 -13.18
N VAL A 178 25.06 -8.99 -13.83
CA VAL A 178 26.37 -9.59 -13.58
C VAL A 178 27.39 -8.92 -14.48
N VAL A 179 28.29 -8.14 -13.88
CA VAL A 179 29.38 -7.46 -14.57
C VAL A 179 30.54 -8.45 -14.76
N CYS A 180 31.03 -8.56 -16.00
CA CYS A 180 32.18 -9.41 -16.30
C CYS A 180 33.48 -8.87 -15.67
N GLY A 181 34.46 -9.75 -15.46
CA GLY A 181 35.76 -9.39 -14.87
C GLY A 181 35.75 -9.21 -13.34
N GLN A 182 34.59 -9.34 -12.68
CA GLN A 182 34.51 -9.37 -11.22
C GLN A 182 34.37 -10.79 -10.70
N LYS A 183 35.38 -11.26 -9.97
CA LYS A 183 35.37 -12.57 -9.31
C LYS A 183 34.52 -12.52 -8.04
N VAL A 184 33.26 -12.90 -8.15
CA VAL A 184 32.30 -12.94 -7.03
C VAL A 184 31.57 -14.28 -7.02
N ILE A 185 31.25 -14.77 -5.83
CA ILE A 185 30.49 -16.01 -5.60
C ILE A 185 28.98 -15.75 -5.76
N THR A 186 28.24 -16.74 -6.25
CA THR A 186 26.78 -16.74 -6.33
C THR A 186 26.15 -16.52 -4.96
N LEU A 187 25.05 -15.79 -4.91
CA LEU A 187 24.35 -15.53 -3.65
C LEU A 187 23.16 -16.48 -3.53
N LEU A 188 23.23 -17.43 -2.60
CA LEU A 188 22.08 -18.23 -2.17
C LEU A 188 21.72 -17.84 -0.73
N SER A 189 20.71 -16.99 -0.56
CA SER A 189 20.24 -16.53 0.76
C SER A 189 18.72 -16.56 0.79
N PRO A 190 18.12 -17.75 0.93
CA PRO A 190 16.68 -17.91 0.87
C PRO A 190 15.98 -17.29 2.10
N SER A 191 14.73 -16.89 1.95
CA SER A 191 13.91 -16.55 3.11
C SER A 191 13.65 -17.79 3.97
N LYS A 192 13.42 -17.61 5.29
CA LYS A 192 13.00 -18.71 6.18
C LYS A 192 11.76 -19.44 5.66
N SER A 193 10.83 -18.72 5.04
CA SER A 193 9.63 -19.31 4.44
C SER A 193 9.95 -20.18 3.24
N ASN A 194 10.91 -19.78 2.40
CA ASN A 194 11.38 -20.62 1.30
C ASN A 194 12.07 -21.87 1.85
N GLY A 195 12.88 -21.73 2.91
CA GLY A 195 13.51 -22.88 3.58
C GLY A 195 12.49 -23.91 4.10
N VAL A 196 11.42 -23.46 4.77
CA VAL A 196 10.34 -24.35 5.25
C VAL A 196 9.60 -25.02 4.09
N VAL A 197 9.23 -24.26 3.05
CA VAL A 197 8.49 -24.81 1.89
C VAL A 197 9.36 -25.80 1.12
N ALA A 198 10.65 -25.51 0.91
CA ALA A 198 11.61 -26.44 0.31
C ALA A 198 11.78 -27.72 1.16
N ALA A 199 11.79 -27.57 2.49
CA ALA A 199 11.90 -28.70 3.40
C ALA A 199 10.68 -29.63 3.34
N ILE A 200 9.47 -29.07 3.22
CA ILE A 200 8.25 -29.86 2.96
C ILE A 200 8.35 -30.59 1.62
N ALA A 201 8.77 -29.88 0.56
CA ALA A 201 8.91 -30.43 -0.79
C ALA A 201 9.88 -31.63 -0.83
N SER A 202 10.97 -31.53 -0.07
CA SER A 202 12.04 -32.53 -0.03
C SER A 202 11.80 -33.64 0.99
N GLY A 203 10.67 -33.62 1.70
CA GLY A 203 10.36 -34.64 2.69
C GLY A 203 11.26 -34.62 3.94
N LEU A 204 11.95 -33.51 4.23
CA LEU A 204 12.91 -33.40 5.35
C LEU A 204 12.30 -33.69 6.74
N SER A 205 10.97 -33.65 6.86
CA SER A 205 10.25 -34.00 8.09
C SER A 205 9.94 -35.50 8.22
N GLN A 206 10.25 -36.31 7.21
CA GLN A 206 10.00 -37.75 7.21
C GLN A 206 11.22 -38.51 7.76
N PRO A 207 11.01 -39.66 8.43
CA PRO A 207 12.10 -40.40 9.09
C PRO A 207 13.09 -41.07 8.11
N ASP A 208 12.71 -41.22 6.84
CA ASP A 208 13.50 -41.82 5.76
C ASP A 208 14.52 -40.85 5.14
N VAL A 209 14.38 -39.53 5.35
CA VAL A 209 15.29 -38.53 4.78
C VAL A 209 16.40 -38.18 5.77
N ASN A 210 17.64 -38.49 5.42
CA ASN A 210 18.80 -38.19 6.25
C ASN A 210 19.26 -36.73 6.07
N ILE A 211 19.02 -35.90 7.09
CA ILE A 211 19.43 -34.47 7.09
C ILE A 211 20.94 -34.32 6.89
N SER A 212 21.75 -35.26 7.38
CA SER A 212 23.21 -35.16 7.24
C SER A 212 23.68 -35.31 5.79
N GLU A 213 23.01 -36.14 4.98
CA GLU A 213 23.28 -36.28 3.54
C GLU A 213 22.89 -35.01 2.77
N VAL A 214 21.74 -34.42 3.09
CA VAL A 214 21.34 -33.14 2.51
C VAL A 214 22.34 -32.04 2.87
N CYS A 215 22.78 -31.98 4.13
CA CYS A 215 23.76 -31.01 4.59
C CYS A 215 25.18 -31.27 4.09
N ALA A 216 25.50 -32.46 3.58
CA ALA A 216 26.82 -32.78 3.03
C ALA A 216 27.18 -31.88 1.82
N HIS A 217 26.16 -31.37 1.13
CA HIS A 217 26.28 -30.45 0.01
C HIS A 217 26.69 -29.02 0.41
N GLU A 218 26.54 -28.65 1.69
CA GLU A 218 26.89 -27.32 2.19
C GLU A 218 28.27 -27.32 2.84
N THR A 219 29.03 -26.24 2.67
CA THR A 219 30.37 -26.11 3.28
C THR A 219 30.35 -26.20 4.81
N THR A 220 29.32 -25.65 5.44
CA THR A 220 29.14 -25.61 6.90
C THR A 220 28.14 -26.69 7.37
N GLN A 221 28.44 -27.95 7.07
CA GLN A 221 27.56 -29.12 7.29
C GLN A 221 26.92 -29.19 8.69
N ILE A 222 27.70 -28.94 9.75
CA ILE A 222 27.22 -28.99 11.15
C ILE A 222 26.19 -27.90 11.41
N ASP A 223 26.45 -26.67 10.96
CA ASP A 223 25.55 -25.54 11.13
C ASP A 223 24.29 -25.70 10.26
N CYS A 224 24.42 -26.27 9.05
CA CYS A 224 23.29 -26.67 8.24
C CYS A 224 22.35 -27.62 9.01
N ALA A 225 22.90 -28.69 9.61
CA ALA A 225 22.09 -29.69 10.30
C ALA A 225 21.48 -29.14 11.60
N THR A 226 22.30 -28.50 12.44
CA THR A 226 21.89 -28.12 13.81
C THR A 226 21.15 -26.80 13.89
N LYS A 227 21.41 -25.85 12.99
CA LYS A 227 20.85 -24.50 13.04
C LYS A 227 19.81 -24.23 11.94
N CYS A 228 19.84 -24.96 10.82
CA CYS A 228 18.94 -24.72 9.68
C CYS A 228 17.92 -25.86 9.51
N LEU A 229 18.36 -27.01 8.99
CA LEU A 229 17.47 -28.08 8.54
C LEU A 229 16.86 -28.88 9.69
N GLY A 230 17.61 -29.17 10.76
CA GLY A 230 17.09 -29.85 11.95
C GLY A 230 15.94 -29.09 12.61
N PRO A 231 16.11 -27.80 12.98
CA PRO A 231 15.02 -26.97 13.49
C PRO A 231 13.85 -26.79 12.51
N THR A 232 14.13 -26.78 11.21
CA THR A 232 13.09 -26.69 10.17
C THR A 232 12.25 -27.97 10.11
N ALA A 233 12.89 -29.14 10.13
CA ALA A 233 12.22 -30.43 10.14
C ALA A 233 11.36 -30.61 11.41
N SER A 234 11.90 -30.26 12.58
CA SER A 234 11.16 -30.34 13.85
C SER A 234 9.98 -29.37 13.89
N PHE A 235 10.13 -28.15 13.34
CA PHE A 235 9.02 -27.21 13.19
C PHE A 235 7.89 -27.78 12.32
N ILE A 236 8.23 -28.38 11.17
CA ILE A 236 7.24 -28.98 10.27
C ILE A 236 6.51 -30.12 10.98
N GLN A 237 7.23 -31.02 11.66
CA GLN A 237 6.65 -32.14 12.40
C GLN A 237 5.73 -31.68 13.54
N ALA A 238 6.09 -30.61 14.24
CA ALA A 238 5.35 -30.15 15.41
C ALA A 238 4.10 -29.31 15.07
N PHE A 239 4.13 -28.54 13.98
CA PHE A 239 3.14 -27.48 13.75
C PHE A 239 2.38 -27.56 12.43
N ILE A 240 2.82 -28.37 11.46
CA ILE A 240 2.13 -28.52 10.18
C ILE A 240 1.46 -29.89 10.14
N SER A 241 0.18 -29.94 9.77
CA SER A 241 -0.58 -31.18 9.79
C SER A 241 -0.03 -32.21 8.79
N GLN A 242 -0.13 -33.50 9.12
CA GLN A 242 0.30 -34.57 8.22
C GLN A 242 -0.48 -34.55 6.89
N ARG A 243 -1.75 -34.11 6.92
CA ARG A 243 -2.56 -33.91 5.73
C ARG A 243 -1.99 -32.81 4.83
N ASP A 244 -1.74 -31.63 5.38
CA ASP A 244 -1.20 -30.50 4.61
C ASP A 244 0.18 -30.84 4.03
N THR A 245 1.04 -31.51 4.80
CA THR A 245 2.36 -31.94 4.30
C THR A 245 2.24 -33.00 3.19
N ALA A 246 1.24 -33.88 3.20
CA ALA A 246 1.02 -34.86 2.14
C ALA A 246 0.47 -34.20 0.85
N GLU A 247 -0.49 -33.29 0.99
CA GLU A 247 -1.04 -32.52 -0.13
C GLU A 247 0.04 -31.64 -0.79
N LEU A 248 0.84 -30.93 0.01
CA LEU A 248 1.97 -30.12 -0.48
C LEU A 248 3.04 -30.96 -1.16
N ARG A 249 3.38 -32.15 -0.65
CA ARG A 249 4.33 -33.05 -1.31
C ARG A 249 3.83 -33.57 -2.64
N THR A 250 2.53 -33.84 -2.75
CA THR A 250 1.91 -34.25 -4.01
C THR A 250 2.02 -33.14 -5.06
N ALA A 251 1.73 -31.89 -4.66
CA ALA A 251 1.92 -30.73 -5.52
C ALA A 251 3.40 -30.49 -5.88
N ALA A 252 4.32 -30.69 -4.93
CA ALA A 252 5.76 -30.59 -5.16
C ALA A 252 6.26 -31.64 -6.16
N ALA A 253 5.77 -32.89 -6.09
CA ALA A 253 6.17 -33.94 -7.02
C ALA A 253 5.78 -33.62 -8.47
N ALA A 254 4.56 -33.10 -8.70
CA ALA A 254 4.14 -32.65 -10.02
C ALA A 254 5.02 -31.47 -10.52
N ALA A 255 5.27 -30.49 -9.65
CA ALA A 255 6.13 -29.35 -9.95
C ALA A 255 7.59 -29.74 -10.25
N LEU A 256 8.12 -30.75 -9.55
CA LEU A 256 9.46 -31.28 -9.79
C LEU A 256 9.58 -31.87 -11.19
N VAL A 257 8.62 -32.68 -11.62
CA VAL A 257 8.60 -33.29 -12.96
C VAL A 257 8.57 -32.20 -14.04
N ASP A 258 7.75 -31.16 -13.85
CA ASP A 258 7.68 -30.05 -14.80
C ASP A 258 9.01 -29.29 -14.90
N VAL A 259 9.66 -28.98 -13.77
CA VAL A 259 10.97 -28.30 -13.76
C VAL A 259 12.06 -29.18 -14.37
N TRP A 260 12.06 -30.48 -14.07
CA TRP A 260 13.00 -31.44 -14.65
C TRP A 260 12.88 -31.49 -16.18
N SER A 261 11.65 -31.49 -16.70
CA SER A 261 11.39 -31.50 -18.15
C SER A 261 11.98 -30.27 -18.87
N LEU A 262 12.06 -29.13 -18.17
CA LEU A 262 12.66 -27.91 -18.70
C LEU A 262 14.18 -27.93 -18.69
N ASN A 263 14.84 -28.91 -18.07
CA ASN A 263 16.31 -29.00 -17.99
C ASN A 263 16.97 -27.69 -17.49
N ALA A 264 16.36 -27.02 -16.50
CA ALA A 264 16.94 -25.82 -15.90
C ALA A 264 18.29 -26.15 -15.24
N THR A 265 19.35 -25.43 -15.61
CA THR A 265 20.73 -25.84 -15.38
C THR A 265 21.54 -24.76 -14.64
N ILE A 266 22.36 -25.19 -13.68
CA ILE A 266 23.43 -24.40 -13.06
C ILE A 266 24.73 -24.71 -13.82
N LEU A 267 25.45 -23.68 -14.25
CA LEU A 267 26.67 -23.80 -15.04
C LEU A 267 27.86 -23.12 -14.35
N GLN A 268 29.03 -23.75 -14.46
CA GLN A 268 30.32 -23.17 -14.10
C GLN A 268 31.40 -23.56 -15.11
N TYR A 269 32.36 -22.68 -15.32
CA TYR A 269 33.63 -23.00 -15.94
C TYR A 269 34.62 -23.42 -14.88
N VAL A 270 35.13 -24.65 -15.00
CA VAL A 270 36.06 -25.24 -14.04
C VAL A 270 37.31 -25.75 -14.73
N GLN A 271 38.42 -25.75 -14.00
CA GLN A 271 39.70 -26.24 -14.49
C GLN A 271 40.40 -27.00 -13.36
N ALA A 272 40.77 -28.25 -13.62
CA ALA A 272 41.39 -29.10 -12.60
C ALA A 272 42.76 -28.57 -12.13
N ASN A 273 43.54 -28.00 -13.05
CA ASN A 273 44.80 -27.31 -12.77
C ASN A 273 45.08 -26.29 -13.89
N SER A 274 45.92 -25.28 -13.63
CA SER A 274 46.22 -24.18 -14.57
C SER A 274 46.75 -24.63 -15.95
N THR A 275 47.26 -25.86 -16.05
CA THR A 275 47.81 -26.45 -17.28
C THR A 275 46.81 -27.28 -18.08
N LEU A 276 45.65 -27.62 -17.51
CA LEU A 276 44.62 -28.45 -18.15
C LEU A 276 43.58 -27.59 -18.86
N PRO A 277 42.87 -28.08 -19.90
CA PRO A 277 41.88 -27.29 -20.59
C PRO A 277 40.71 -26.90 -19.66
N LEU A 278 40.13 -25.72 -19.92
CA LEU A 278 38.90 -25.29 -19.27
C LEU A 278 37.75 -26.23 -19.64
N GLN A 279 36.89 -26.55 -18.68
CA GLN A 279 35.72 -27.40 -18.87
C GLN A 279 34.45 -26.68 -18.45
N MET A 280 33.35 -27.00 -19.11
CA MET A 280 32.02 -26.53 -18.76
C MET A 280 31.34 -27.60 -17.89
N PHE A 281 31.16 -27.33 -16.60
CA PHE A 281 30.41 -28.18 -15.70
C PHE A 281 28.97 -27.67 -15.58
N SER A 282 28.02 -28.59 -15.64
CA SER A 282 26.60 -28.30 -15.59
C SER A 282 25.87 -29.26 -14.65
N TYR A 283 24.90 -28.75 -13.90
CA TYR A 283 23.97 -29.56 -13.12
C TYR A 283 22.54 -29.15 -13.45
N LYS A 284 21.72 -30.12 -13.86
CA LYS A 284 20.29 -29.92 -14.10
C LYS A 284 19.53 -30.06 -12.78
N LEU A 285 18.67 -29.10 -12.48
CA LEU A 285 17.89 -29.15 -11.23
C LEU A 285 17.04 -30.41 -11.15
N PHE A 286 17.08 -31.10 -10.01
CA PHE A 286 16.36 -32.36 -9.75
C PHE A 286 16.87 -33.54 -10.58
N ASP A 287 18.17 -33.56 -10.91
CA ASP A 287 18.81 -34.72 -11.52
C ASP A 287 18.57 -36.00 -10.67
N PRO A 288 17.92 -37.04 -11.22
CA PRO A 288 17.70 -38.30 -10.51
C PRO A 288 18.98 -38.99 -10.05
N ALA A 289 20.12 -38.66 -10.65
CA ALA A 289 21.43 -39.16 -10.22
C ALA A 289 21.95 -38.51 -8.93
N ASP A 290 21.36 -37.40 -8.48
CA ASP A 290 21.78 -36.65 -7.28
C ASP A 290 20.58 -36.29 -6.38
N PRO A 291 19.89 -37.30 -5.81
CA PRO A 291 18.65 -37.09 -5.06
C PRO A 291 18.87 -36.30 -3.75
N THR A 292 20.07 -36.34 -3.17
CA THR A 292 20.42 -35.65 -1.92
C THR A 292 20.52 -34.12 -2.10
N PHE A 293 20.65 -33.62 -3.34
CA PHE A 293 20.66 -32.19 -3.64
C PHE A 293 19.26 -31.58 -3.84
N THR A 294 18.19 -32.38 -3.79
CA THR A 294 16.80 -31.95 -4.09
C THR A 294 16.36 -30.72 -3.28
N PHE A 295 16.71 -30.65 -1.99
CA PHE A 295 16.39 -29.50 -1.14
C PHE A 295 17.02 -28.20 -1.64
N TRP A 296 18.29 -28.25 -2.05
CA TRP A 296 19.02 -27.09 -2.55
C TRP A 296 18.50 -26.65 -3.91
N ALA A 297 18.15 -27.62 -4.78
CA ALA A 297 17.47 -27.34 -6.04
C ALA A 297 16.13 -26.60 -5.83
N TRP A 298 15.33 -27.01 -4.82
CA TRP A 298 14.09 -26.32 -4.48
C TRP A 298 14.28 -24.85 -4.09
N LEU A 299 15.39 -24.48 -3.45
CA LEU A 299 15.65 -23.08 -3.11
C LEU A 299 15.78 -22.22 -4.37
N HIS A 300 16.48 -22.70 -5.40
CA HIS A 300 16.57 -22.01 -6.69
C HIS A 300 15.21 -21.91 -7.40
N VAL A 301 14.40 -22.98 -7.35
CA VAL A 301 13.05 -22.99 -7.93
C VAL A 301 12.09 -22.05 -7.21
N LEU A 302 12.18 -21.98 -5.88
CA LEU A 302 11.39 -21.05 -5.08
C LEU A 302 11.75 -19.59 -5.39
N GLU A 303 13.04 -19.29 -5.52
CA GLU A 303 13.52 -17.97 -5.96
C GLU A 303 13.05 -17.63 -7.38
N TRP A 304 12.99 -18.62 -8.28
CA TRP A 304 12.39 -18.45 -9.61
C TRP A 304 10.89 -18.18 -9.55
N ALA A 305 10.15 -18.89 -8.70
CA ALA A 305 8.71 -18.72 -8.53
C ALA A 305 8.34 -17.32 -8.00
N VAL A 306 9.17 -16.74 -7.12
CA VAL A 306 8.97 -15.37 -6.60
C VAL A 306 9.60 -14.27 -7.46
N GLY A 307 10.22 -14.62 -8.60
CA GLY A 307 10.82 -13.67 -9.53
C GLY A 307 12.14 -13.05 -9.05
N GLN A 308 12.85 -13.71 -8.13
CA GLN A 308 14.20 -13.34 -7.70
C GLN A 308 15.28 -13.99 -8.58
N ARG A 309 14.96 -15.12 -9.22
CA ARG A 309 15.76 -15.72 -10.29
C ARG A 309 14.91 -15.88 -11.53
N GLU A 310 15.57 -16.00 -12.67
CA GLU A 310 14.95 -16.28 -13.95
C GLU A 310 15.58 -17.52 -14.54
N VAL A 311 14.92 -18.12 -15.53
CA VAL A 311 15.53 -19.15 -16.36
C VAL A 311 15.54 -18.62 -17.78
N VAL A 312 16.72 -18.57 -18.39
CA VAL A 312 16.90 -18.08 -19.76
C VAL A 312 17.39 -19.22 -20.63
N ARG A 313 16.66 -19.49 -21.70
CA ARG A 313 17.07 -20.36 -22.80
C ARG A 313 18.01 -19.58 -23.71
N PHE A 314 19.21 -20.10 -23.90
CA PHE A 314 20.15 -19.68 -24.91
C PHE A 314 20.14 -20.72 -26.02
N GLU A 315 19.74 -20.33 -27.21
CA GLU A 315 19.51 -21.24 -28.34
C GLU A 315 20.26 -20.72 -29.56
N GLY A 316 21.18 -21.52 -30.08
CA GLY A 316 21.96 -21.20 -31.27
C GLY A 316 21.89 -22.33 -32.30
N ASP A 317 22.72 -22.22 -33.33
CA ASP A 317 22.70 -23.13 -34.48
C ASP A 317 23.14 -24.57 -34.15
N VAL A 318 23.90 -24.78 -33.05
CA VAL A 318 24.43 -26.09 -32.65
C VAL A 318 23.53 -26.75 -31.61
N GLY A 319 23.03 -25.97 -30.66
CA GLY A 319 22.27 -26.50 -29.54
C GLY A 319 21.71 -25.39 -28.65
N TYR A 320 21.23 -25.79 -27.49
CA TYR A 320 20.65 -24.86 -26.53
C TYR A 320 21.00 -25.23 -25.09
N MET A 321 20.89 -24.25 -24.19
CA MET A 321 21.01 -24.45 -22.76
C MET A 321 20.02 -23.57 -22.01
N ASN A 322 19.33 -24.14 -21.02
CA ASN A 322 18.40 -23.43 -20.17
C ASN A 322 19.09 -23.12 -18.84
N LEU A 323 19.48 -21.87 -18.62
CA LEU A 323 20.31 -21.47 -17.49
C LEU A 323 19.51 -20.73 -16.44
N ILE A 324 19.72 -21.09 -15.18
CA ILE A 324 19.23 -20.32 -14.03
C ILE A 324 20.11 -19.11 -13.86
N THR A 325 19.49 -17.94 -13.76
CA THR A 325 20.23 -16.69 -13.62
C THR A 325 20.69 -16.46 -12.18
N GLU A 326 21.67 -15.56 -12.02
CA GLU A 326 22.01 -15.01 -10.72
C GLU A 326 20.80 -14.36 -10.04
N VAL A 327 20.79 -14.37 -8.71
CA VAL A 327 19.71 -13.77 -7.93
C VAL A 327 19.69 -12.25 -8.11
N GLN A 328 18.51 -11.74 -8.41
CA GLN A 328 18.20 -10.32 -8.40
C GLN A 328 17.31 -10.03 -7.18
N PRO A 329 17.85 -9.39 -6.13
CA PRO A 329 17.03 -9.07 -4.96
C PRO A 329 15.93 -8.07 -5.31
N SER A 330 14.77 -8.23 -4.67
CA SER A 330 13.63 -7.34 -4.84
C SER A 330 13.99 -5.91 -4.41
N LEU A 331 13.62 -4.93 -5.23
CA LEU A 331 13.86 -3.52 -4.94
C LEU A 331 12.95 -3.08 -3.79
N ARG A 332 13.53 -2.66 -2.66
CA ARG A 332 12.77 -2.06 -1.56
C ARG A 332 12.57 -0.59 -1.86
N GLN A 333 11.31 -0.18 -1.99
CA GLN A 333 10.95 1.20 -2.30
C GLN A 333 10.01 1.74 -1.25
N ASN A 334 10.20 3.02 -0.91
CA ASN A 334 9.25 3.74 -0.08
C ASN A 334 7.98 4.03 -0.87
N ILE A 335 6.87 4.13 -0.16
CA ILE A 335 5.60 4.58 -0.74
C ILE A 335 5.81 6.00 -1.30
N GLN A 336 5.32 6.23 -2.51
CA GLN A 336 5.40 7.54 -3.13
C GLN A 336 4.62 8.57 -2.29
N PRO A 337 5.22 9.70 -1.87
CA PRO A 337 4.56 10.63 -0.95
C PRO A 337 3.23 11.20 -1.47
N HIS A 338 3.09 11.37 -2.79
CA HIS A 338 1.87 11.89 -3.41
C HIS A 338 0.71 10.89 -3.44
N GLU A 339 1.01 9.58 -3.35
CA GLU A 339 -0.02 8.54 -3.25
C GLU A 339 -0.51 8.32 -1.81
N PHE A 340 0.14 8.97 -0.86
CA PHE A 340 -0.20 8.89 0.55
C PHE A 340 -0.95 10.18 0.95
N PRO A 341 -2.29 10.19 0.98
CA PRO A 341 -3.08 11.39 1.24
C PRO A 341 -3.06 11.83 2.71
N THR A 342 -1.99 11.52 3.46
CA THR A 342 -1.86 11.93 4.87
C THR A 342 -1.80 13.43 5.01
N THR A 343 -1.23 14.15 4.06
CA THR A 343 -1.26 15.63 4.08
C THR A 343 -2.70 16.14 4.12
N MET A 344 -3.57 15.65 3.24
CA MET A 344 -4.99 16.04 3.24
C MET A 344 -5.71 15.59 4.52
N ALA A 345 -5.49 14.35 4.95
CA ALA A 345 -6.08 13.84 6.18
C ALA A 345 -5.66 14.65 7.43
N LEU A 346 -4.39 15.09 7.48
CA LEU A 346 -3.86 15.97 8.53
C LEU A 346 -4.53 17.35 8.47
N TYR A 347 -4.62 17.98 7.30
CA TYR A 347 -5.31 19.26 7.16
C TYR A 347 -6.77 19.19 7.61
N ILE A 348 -7.52 18.17 7.18
CA ILE A 348 -8.92 17.96 7.59
C ILE A 348 -8.99 17.76 9.11
N ARG A 349 -8.12 16.92 9.68
CA ARG A 349 -8.07 16.67 11.13
C ARG A 349 -7.79 17.94 11.91
N THR A 350 -6.82 18.74 11.50
CA THR A 350 -6.50 20.03 12.14
C THR A 350 -7.68 20.99 12.05
N GLY A 351 -8.37 21.04 10.90
CA GLY A 351 -9.60 21.81 10.75
C GLY A 351 -10.68 21.38 11.74
N VAL A 352 -10.95 20.08 11.86
CA VAL A 352 -11.93 19.54 12.83
C VAL A 352 -11.51 19.84 14.28
N GLN A 353 -10.22 19.73 14.61
CA GLN A 353 -9.69 20.09 15.93
C GLN A 353 -9.88 21.58 16.25
N TYR A 354 -9.61 22.46 15.29
CA TYR A 354 -9.85 23.91 15.42
C TYR A 354 -11.33 24.19 15.74
N VAL A 355 -12.26 23.60 14.98
CA VAL A 355 -13.70 23.75 15.23
C VAL A 355 -14.06 23.31 16.65
N THR A 356 -13.57 22.15 17.10
CA THR A 356 -13.80 21.67 18.48
C THR A 356 -13.24 22.65 19.51
N GLY A 357 -12.02 23.15 19.30
CA GLY A 357 -11.36 24.08 20.22
C GLY A 357 -12.12 25.40 20.37
N VAL A 358 -12.58 25.98 19.26
CA VAL A 358 -13.39 27.22 19.27
C VAL A 358 -14.72 27.00 20.00
N LEU A 359 -15.44 25.91 19.69
CA LEU A 359 -16.71 25.59 20.36
C LEU A 359 -16.53 25.34 21.86
N LEU A 360 -15.43 24.68 22.25
CA LEU A 360 -15.09 24.50 23.67
C LEU A 360 -14.78 25.83 24.35
N GLY A 361 -14.02 26.72 23.70
CA GLY A 361 -13.75 28.06 24.21
C GLY A 361 -15.02 28.88 24.42
N ILE A 362 -15.97 28.80 23.48
CA ILE A 362 -17.28 29.45 23.59
C ILE A 362 -18.09 28.83 24.73
N ALA A 363 -18.11 27.50 24.86
CA ALA A 363 -18.82 26.83 25.96
C ALA A 363 -18.28 27.28 27.33
N VAL A 364 -16.95 27.42 27.46
CA VAL A 364 -16.33 27.98 28.66
C VAL A 364 -16.74 29.44 28.87
N GLY A 365 -16.74 30.27 27.83
CA GLY A 365 -17.20 31.66 27.90
C GLY A 365 -18.66 31.78 28.33
N ILE A 366 -19.54 30.93 27.79
CA ILE A 366 -20.95 30.84 28.19
C ILE A 366 -21.05 30.50 29.68
N ALA A 367 -20.31 29.48 30.15
CA ALA A 367 -20.31 29.10 31.57
C ALA A 367 -19.85 30.24 32.48
N LEU A 368 -18.82 31.00 32.07
CA LEU A 368 -18.36 32.18 32.81
C LEU A 368 -19.42 33.28 32.85
N TYR A 369 -20.13 33.55 31.74
CA TYR A 369 -21.21 34.53 31.73
C TYR A 369 -22.42 34.10 32.57
N ILE A 370 -22.74 32.80 32.63
CA ILE A 370 -23.78 32.26 33.50
C ILE A 370 -23.41 32.52 34.97
N LEU A 371 -22.17 32.22 35.36
CA LEU A 371 -21.67 32.47 36.72
C LEU A 371 -21.66 33.97 37.06
N ALA A 372 -21.17 34.80 36.14
CA ALA A 372 -21.11 36.25 36.33
C ALA A 372 -22.49 36.93 36.35
N SER A 373 -23.51 36.28 35.79
CA SER A 373 -24.90 36.76 35.76
C SER A 373 -25.77 36.10 36.83
N GLU A 374 -25.18 35.40 37.80
CA GLU A 374 -25.87 34.69 38.90
C GLU A 374 -26.96 33.72 38.40
N GLY A 375 -26.76 33.11 37.22
CA GLY A 375 -27.73 32.20 36.61
C GLY A 375 -28.89 32.87 35.87
N SER A 376 -28.93 34.21 35.79
CA SER A 376 -29.95 34.95 35.04
C SER A 376 -29.70 34.86 33.53
N VAL A 377 -30.08 33.74 32.91
CA VAL A 377 -29.92 33.47 31.46
C VAL A 377 -31.11 32.72 30.89
N GLU A 378 -31.37 32.90 29.59
CA GLU A 378 -32.39 32.14 28.87
C GLU A 378 -31.90 30.71 28.56
N ALA A 379 -32.18 29.75 29.44
CA ALA A 379 -31.69 28.38 29.32
C ALA A 379 -32.08 27.71 27.99
N SER A 380 -33.24 28.04 27.42
CA SER A 380 -33.69 27.48 26.14
C SER A 380 -32.83 27.93 24.95
N ASN A 381 -32.14 29.07 25.06
CA ASN A 381 -31.22 29.57 24.05
C ASN A 381 -29.88 28.83 24.09
N LEU A 382 -29.46 28.33 25.26
CA LEU A 382 -28.20 27.58 25.41
C LEU A 382 -28.20 26.28 24.57
N MET A 383 -29.36 25.63 24.43
CA MET A 383 -29.53 24.44 23.57
C MET A 383 -29.32 24.73 22.07
N LYS A 384 -29.22 26.01 21.69
CA LYS A 384 -28.99 26.48 20.31
C LYS A 384 -27.52 26.88 20.09
N MET A 385 -26.61 26.57 21.02
CA MET A 385 -25.17 26.85 20.90
C MET A 385 -24.59 26.37 19.57
N ASN A 386 -24.77 25.09 19.22
CA ASN A 386 -24.19 24.54 17.99
C ASN A 386 -24.70 25.27 16.73
N ARG A 387 -26.00 25.56 16.65
CA ARG A 387 -26.59 26.16 15.45
C ARG A 387 -26.38 27.68 15.33
N VAL A 388 -26.21 28.40 16.44
CA VAL A 388 -25.99 29.86 16.43
C VAL A 388 -24.51 30.17 16.59
N ALA A 389 -23.92 29.79 17.74
CA ALA A 389 -22.54 30.11 18.04
C ALA A 389 -21.56 29.42 17.07
N GLY A 390 -21.84 28.18 16.67
CA GLY A 390 -21.03 27.49 15.67
C GLY A 390 -20.95 28.28 14.35
N ILE A 391 -22.08 28.77 13.84
CA ILE A 391 -22.10 29.50 12.57
C ILE A 391 -21.39 30.86 12.70
N VAL A 392 -21.61 31.56 13.82
CA VAL A 392 -21.06 32.90 14.04
C VAL A 392 -19.55 32.89 14.27
N TRP A 393 -19.05 31.96 15.09
CA TRP A 393 -17.65 31.97 15.53
C TRP A 393 -16.72 31.12 14.67
N VAL A 394 -17.24 30.07 14.04
CA VAL A 394 -16.44 29.14 13.22
C VAL A 394 -16.66 29.40 11.74
N GLY A 395 -17.90 29.68 11.34
CA GLY A 395 -18.26 29.91 9.95
C GLY A 395 -18.67 28.63 9.20
N ARG A 396 -19.53 28.82 8.19
CA ARG A 396 -20.11 27.72 7.39
C ARG A 396 -19.08 26.80 6.73
N PRO A 397 -17.97 27.29 6.11
CA PRO A 397 -17.04 26.42 5.40
C PRO A 397 -16.37 25.37 6.29
N LEU A 398 -15.96 25.76 7.50
CA LEU A 398 -15.31 24.85 8.45
C LEU A 398 -16.31 23.90 9.11
N LEU A 399 -17.57 24.33 9.31
CA LEU A 399 -18.64 23.43 9.73
C LEU A 399 -19.04 22.44 8.62
N LEU A 400 -19.01 22.86 7.36
CA LEU A 400 -19.21 22.00 6.20
C LEU A 400 -18.12 20.93 6.14
N LEU A 401 -16.85 21.35 6.27
CA LEU A 401 -15.72 20.44 6.36
C LEU A 401 -15.94 19.39 7.46
N ARG A 402 -16.34 19.82 8.65
CA ARG A 402 -16.62 18.93 9.78
C ARG A 402 -17.75 17.94 9.51
N GLY A 403 -18.89 18.42 8.99
CA GLY A 403 -20.04 17.57 8.67
C GLY A 403 -19.76 16.57 7.54
N VAL A 404 -19.09 17.01 6.47
CA VAL A 404 -18.67 16.13 5.37
C VAL A 404 -17.65 15.10 5.83
N THR A 405 -16.71 15.49 6.69
CA THR A 405 -15.73 14.56 7.29
C THR A 405 -16.43 13.49 8.12
N ALA A 406 -17.47 13.85 8.88
CA ALA A 406 -18.26 12.89 9.63
C ALA A 406 -18.96 11.87 8.71
N LEU A 407 -19.58 12.33 7.61
CA LEU A 407 -20.17 11.44 6.61
C LEU A 407 -19.14 10.53 5.95
N ALA A 408 -17.95 11.06 5.65
CA ALA A 408 -16.84 10.26 5.11
C ALA A 408 -16.44 9.16 6.09
N LEU A 409 -16.23 9.49 7.38
CA LEU A 409 -15.90 8.52 8.43
C LEU A 409 -16.99 7.45 8.62
N LEU A 410 -18.27 7.85 8.62
CA LEU A 410 -19.42 6.93 8.69
C LEU A 410 -19.61 6.07 7.43
N SER A 411 -18.90 6.43 6.35
CA SER A 411 -18.91 5.72 5.07
C SER A 411 -17.62 4.92 4.82
N THR A 412 -16.69 4.90 5.78
CA THR A 412 -15.43 4.17 5.72
C THR A 412 -15.29 3.17 6.86
N GLY A 413 -14.90 1.95 6.55
CA GLY A 413 -14.48 0.95 7.53
C GLY A 413 -13.02 1.14 7.95
N THR A 414 -12.70 0.73 9.17
CA THR A 414 -11.35 0.78 9.74
C THR A 414 -10.59 -0.51 9.46
N LEU A 415 -9.53 -0.40 8.66
CA LEU A 415 -8.58 -1.47 8.40
C LEU A 415 -7.19 -1.03 8.84
N GLU A 416 -6.64 -1.70 9.85
CA GLU A 416 -5.31 -1.38 10.38
C GLU A 416 -4.31 -2.47 10.00
N LEU A 417 -3.08 -2.07 9.68
CA LEU A 417 -1.97 -3.00 9.52
C LEU A 417 -1.37 -3.28 10.90
N HIS A 418 -1.62 -4.48 11.43
CA HIS A 418 -1.08 -4.91 12.71
C HIS A 418 0.17 -5.75 12.50
N LEU A 419 1.22 -5.43 13.26
CA LEU A 419 2.43 -6.22 13.34
C LEU A 419 2.33 -7.14 14.56
N LYS A 420 2.11 -8.43 14.33
CA LYS A 420 2.10 -9.45 15.38
C LYS A 420 3.54 -9.85 15.70
N ASP A 421 3.93 -9.66 16.96
CA ASP A 421 5.23 -10.03 17.53
C ASP A 421 6.46 -9.54 16.73
N ASN A 422 6.37 -8.33 16.16
CA ASN A 422 7.39 -7.73 15.31
C ASN A 422 7.80 -8.55 14.07
N PHE A 423 7.03 -9.57 13.71
CA PHE A 423 7.40 -10.52 12.67
C PHE A 423 6.37 -10.61 11.55
N LEU A 424 5.08 -10.68 11.89
CA LEU A 424 4.02 -10.91 10.92
C LEU A 424 3.11 -9.70 10.77
N SER A 425 3.11 -9.10 9.59
CA SER A 425 2.18 -8.04 9.24
C SER A 425 0.88 -8.65 8.70
N HIS A 426 -0.27 -8.22 9.24
CA HIS A 426 -1.57 -8.62 8.74
C HIS A 426 -2.57 -7.46 8.87
N PHE A 427 -3.56 -7.45 7.99
CA PHE A 427 -4.67 -6.52 8.12
C PHE A 427 -5.65 -7.01 9.18
N ARG A 428 -6.02 -6.12 10.09
CA ARG A 428 -7.01 -6.36 11.14
C ARG A 428 -8.14 -5.36 11.02
N VAL A 429 -9.36 -5.86 11.04
CA VAL A 429 -10.55 -5.02 11.19
C VAL A 429 -10.66 -4.63 12.65
N VAL A 430 -10.78 -3.34 12.91
CA VAL A 430 -10.95 -2.82 14.27
C VAL A 430 -12.41 -2.46 14.47
N ASP A 431 -13.03 -3.04 15.50
CA ASP A 431 -14.39 -2.73 15.87
C ASP A 431 -14.46 -1.30 16.43
N VAL A 432 -15.25 -0.46 15.77
CA VAL A 432 -15.51 0.91 16.24
C VAL A 432 -16.59 0.83 17.32
N PRO A 433 -16.31 1.27 18.57
CA PRO A 433 -17.31 1.26 19.62
C PRO A 433 -18.55 2.07 19.25
N TRP A 434 -19.74 1.59 19.64
CA TRP A 434 -21.02 2.19 19.29
C TRP A 434 -21.13 3.69 19.65
N TYR A 435 -20.49 4.13 20.74
CA TYR A 435 -20.51 5.52 21.18
C TYR A 435 -19.73 6.46 20.24
N LYS A 436 -18.67 5.96 19.57
CA LYS A 436 -17.94 6.75 18.56
C LYS A 436 -18.79 6.90 17.30
N THR A 437 -19.52 5.86 16.91
CA THR A 437 -20.44 5.88 15.77
C THR A 437 -21.60 6.84 16.01
N THR A 438 -22.21 6.81 17.19
CA THR A 438 -23.31 7.73 17.55
C THR A 438 -22.84 9.17 17.69
N LEU A 439 -21.62 9.40 18.19
CA LEU A 439 -20.98 10.72 18.21
C LEU A 439 -20.73 11.23 16.79
N ALA A 440 -20.13 10.42 15.91
CA ALA A 440 -19.89 10.77 14.51
C ALA A 440 -21.19 11.03 13.74
N ALA A 441 -22.27 10.27 14.02
CA ALA A 441 -23.60 10.58 13.52
C ALA A 441 -24.08 11.96 13.99
N GLY A 442 -23.79 12.35 15.23
CA GLY A 442 -24.06 13.69 15.75
C GLY A 442 -23.32 14.78 14.97
N GLU A 443 -22.07 14.52 14.59
CA GLU A 443 -21.27 15.44 13.76
C GLU A 443 -21.84 15.62 12.34
N SER A 444 -22.63 14.68 11.82
CA SER A 444 -23.32 14.90 10.54
C SER A 444 -24.39 16.01 10.60
N THR A 445 -24.88 16.34 11.80
CA THR A 445 -25.93 17.37 11.98
C THR A 445 -25.44 18.79 11.68
N TRP A 446 -24.13 19.03 11.59
CA TRP A 446 -23.60 20.32 11.11
C TRP A 446 -24.13 20.68 9.72
N LEU A 447 -24.33 19.68 8.86
CA LEU A 447 -24.93 19.87 7.54
C LEU A 447 -26.38 20.34 7.65
N VAL A 448 -27.14 19.80 8.60
CA VAL A 448 -28.51 20.24 8.91
C VAL A 448 -28.53 21.70 9.35
N TYR A 449 -27.61 22.09 10.24
CA TYR A 449 -27.53 23.48 10.71
C TYR A 449 -27.20 24.45 9.58
N ILE A 450 -26.29 24.10 8.67
CA ILE A 450 -25.96 24.91 7.49
C ILE A 450 -27.17 25.05 6.56
N ILE A 451 -27.86 23.94 6.26
CA ILE A 451 -29.06 23.95 5.43
C ILE A 451 -30.12 24.85 6.04
N ASN A 452 -30.41 24.69 7.34
CA ASN A 452 -31.39 25.51 8.02
C ASN A 452 -31.02 26.99 7.99
N ASP A 453 -29.76 27.33 8.23
CA ASP A 453 -29.33 28.73 8.26
C ASP A 453 -29.32 29.39 6.88
N LEU A 454 -29.01 28.65 5.81
CA LEU A 454 -29.19 29.13 4.44
C LEU A 454 -30.68 29.30 4.10
N LEU A 455 -31.52 28.33 4.51
CA LEU A 455 -32.95 28.34 4.22
C LEU A 455 -33.74 29.37 5.02
N MET A 456 -33.21 29.83 6.17
CA MET A 456 -33.81 30.85 7.04
C MET A 456 -34.19 32.13 6.31
N VAL A 457 -33.50 32.48 5.22
CA VAL A 457 -33.83 33.64 4.37
C VAL A 457 -35.25 33.50 3.78
N TRP A 458 -35.67 32.30 3.42
CA TRP A 458 -37.00 32.02 2.87
C TRP A 458 -38.00 31.55 3.92
N THR A 459 -37.58 30.72 4.88
CA THR A 459 -38.47 30.13 5.89
C THR A 459 -38.81 31.09 7.03
N LYS A 460 -37.99 32.14 7.24
CA LYS A 460 -38.19 33.23 8.21
C LYS A 460 -38.59 32.73 9.62
N GLU A 461 -39.14 33.62 10.44
CA GLU A 461 -39.52 33.39 11.83
C GLU A 461 -40.69 32.40 11.98
N GLU A 462 -41.57 32.33 10.99
CA GLU A 462 -42.80 31.53 11.05
C GLU A 462 -42.52 30.01 11.04
N PHE A 463 -41.57 29.54 10.21
CA PHE A 463 -41.36 28.10 10.01
C PHE A 463 -40.10 27.55 10.68
N THR A 464 -38.99 28.29 10.63
CA THR A 464 -37.66 27.80 11.06
C THR A 464 -37.59 27.28 12.51
N PRO A 465 -38.05 28.03 13.54
CA PRO A 465 -37.92 27.57 14.92
C PRO A 465 -38.71 26.28 15.21
N LEU A 466 -39.80 26.03 14.48
CA LEU A 466 -40.67 24.86 14.66
C LEU A 466 -40.04 23.57 14.16
N TYR A 467 -39.30 23.59 13.04
CA TYR A 467 -38.75 22.37 12.43
C TYR A 467 -37.25 22.17 12.67
N ALA A 468 -36.48 23.22 12.96
CA ALA A 468 -35.01 23.13 12.97
C ALA A 468 -34.46 22.15 14.03
N SER A 469 -35.03 22.12 15.23
CA SER A 469 -34.58 21.20 16.29
C SER A 469 -35.00 19.75 16.01
N THR A 470 -36.20 19.56 15.47
CA THR A 470 -36.74 18.24 15.17
C THR A 470 -36.05 17.60 13.97
N SER A 471 -35.70 18.39 12.94
CA SER A 471 -34.96 17.88 11.79
C SER A 471 -33.54 17.43 12.15
N SER A 472 -32.84 18.15 13.02
CA SER A 472 -31.51 17.73 13.50
C SER A 472 -31.56 16.48 14.37
N LEU A 473 -32.51 16.40 15.31
CA LEU A 473 -32.66 15.23 16.18
C LEU A 473 -33.02 13.97 15.37
N PHE A 474 -33.95 14.10 14.42
CA PHE A 474 -34.35 12.98 13.58
C PHE A 474 -33.23 12.54 12.64
N THR A 475 -32.51 13.48 12.04
CA THR A 475 -31.32 13.17 11.21
C THR A 475 -30.28 12.40 12.02
N TRP A 476 -29.97 12.87 13.24
CA TRP A 476 -29.03 12.21 14.13
C TRP A 476 -29.44 10.76 14.45
N LEU A 477 -30.69 10.55 14.89
CA LEU A 477 -31.21 9.22 15.22
C LEU A 477 -31.18 8.28 14.01
N VAL A 478 -31.66 8.75 12.85
CA VAL A 478 -31.70 7.96 11.62
C VAL A 478 -30.30 7.57 11.19
N VAL A 479 -29.36 8.52 11.09
CA VAL A 479 -27.97 8.24 10.70
C VAL A 479 -27.28 7.30 11.69
N ALA A 480 -27.52 7.47 13.00
CA ALA A 480 -26.96 6.61 14.04
C ALA A 480 -27.49 5.17 13.93
N ILE A 481 -28.82 4.99 13.86
CA ILE A 481 -29.45 3.67 13.76
C ILE A 481 -28.99 2.95 12.50
N LEU A 482 -29.02 3.63 11.35
CA LEU A 482 -28.60 3.05 10.07
C LEU A 482 -27.13 2.63 10.10
N THR A 483 -26.27 3.42 10.75
CA THR A 483 -24.85 3.09 10.84
C THR A 483 -24.55 1.94 11.79
N LEU A 484 -25.31 1.83 12.88
CA LEU A 484 -25.19 0.70 13.81
C LEU A 484 -25.79 -0.59 13.24
N ALA A 485 -26.92 -0.51 12.55
CA ALA A 485 -27.61 -1.66 11.97
C ALA A 485 -26.91 -2.21 10.71
N MET A 486 -26.29 -1.32 9.92
CA MET A 486 -25.55 -1.68 8.73
C MET A 486 -24.17 -1.02 8.79
N PRO A 487 -23.16 -1.63 9.46
CA PRO A 487 -21.80 -1.09 9.47
C PRO A 487 -21.12 -1.23 8.10
N VAL A 488 -20.13 -0.37 7.83
CA VAL A 488 -19.35 -0.42 6.59
C VAL A 488 -18.37 -1.59 6.66
N VAL A 489 -18.42 -2.47 5.66
CA VAL A 489 -17.49 -3.59 5.50
C VAL A 489 -16.47 -3.25 4.42
N HIS A 490 -15.20 -3.54 4.71
CA HIS A 490 -14.11 -3.41 3.75
C HIS A 490 -14.16 -4.55 2.72
N HIS A 491 -13.61 -4.31 1.53
CA HIS A 491 -13.53 -5.32 0.48
C HIS A 491 -12.10 -5.35 -0.06
N ALA A 492 -11.46 -6.52 -0.05
CA ALA A 492 -10.12 -6.71 -0.57
C ALA A 492 -10.14 -7.80 -1.64
N THR A 493 -9.59 -7.50 -2.81
CA THR A 493 -9.44 -8.45 -3.92
C THR A 493 -7.98 -8.50 -4.33
N VAL A 494 -7.46 -9.71 -4.54
CA VAL A 494 -6.12 -9.95 -5.08
C VAL A 494 -6.31 -10.67 -6.40
N ALA A 495 -6.14 -9.93 -7.50
CA ALA A 495 -6.34 -10.42 -8.84
C ALA A 495 -5.26 -9.76 -9.73
N PRO A 496 -4.02 -10.29 -9.69
CA PRO A 496 -2.91 -9.68 -10.40
C PRO A 496 -3.18 -9.70 -11.91
N THR A 497 -3.29 -8.53 -12.50
CA THR A 497 -3.43 -8.34 -13.95
C THR A 497 -2.29 -7.47 -14.43
N CYS A 498 -1.53 -7.97 -15.40
CA CYS A 498 -0.39 -7.26 -15.99
C CYS A 498 -0.68 -7.02 -17.46
N HIS A 499 -0.37 -5.82 -17.94
CA HIS A 499 -0.36 -5.51 -19.36
C HIS A 499 1.01 -4.97 -19.75
N VAL A 500 1.41 -5.28 -20.98
CA VAL A 500 2.65 -4.77 -21.56
C VAL A 500 2.41 -3.32 -21.96
N ASP A 501 3.14 -2.41 -21.32
CA ASP A 501 3.11 -0.98 -21.64
C ASP A 501 4.05 -0.71 -22.83
N HIS A 502 5.26 -1.25 -22.75
CA HIS A 502 6.23 -1.27 -23.84
C HIS A 502 6.80 -2.68 -24.01
N VAL A 503 6.67 -3.24 -25.22
CA VAL A 503 7.16 -4.59 -25.55
C VAL A 503 8.65 -4.68 -25.23
N ASP A 504 9.03 -5.75 -24.52
CA ASP A 504 10.40 -6.04 -24.05
C ASP A 504 11.05 -4.96 -23.18
N PHE A 505 10.26 -4.01 -22.65
CA PHE A 505 10.81 -2.87 -21.92
C PHE A 505 10.08 -2.54 -20.61
N GLN A 506 8.75 -2.56 -20.60
CA GLN A 506 7.95 -2.21 -19.42
C GLN A 506 6.63 -2.98 -19.35
N VAL A 507 6.31 -3.48 -18.16
CA VAL A 507 5.02 -4.11 -17.84
C VAL A 507 4.43 -3.39 -16.63
N VAL A 508 3.13 -3.11 -16.69
CA VAL A 508 2.38 -2.49 -15.58
C VAL A 508 1.39 -3.50 -15.03
N CYS A 509 1.51 -3.78 -13.73
CA CYS A 509 0.71 -4.78 -13.03
C CYS A 509 -0.17 -4.14 -11.95
N ALA A 510 -1.47 -4.45 -11.98
CA ALA A 510 -2.40 -4.19 -10.88
C ALA A 510 -2.53 -5.47 -10.05
N SER A 511 -1.94 -5.48 -8.84
CA SER A 511 -1.90 -6.68 -7.98
C SER A 511 -3.21 -6.95 -7.23
N GLY A 512 -3.77 -5.92 -6.59
CA GLY A 512 -4.99 -6.05 -5.82
C GLY A 512 -5.61 -4.70 -5.46
N VAL A 513 -6.88 -4.72 -5.10
CA VAL A 513 -7.67 -3.53 -4.74
C VAL A 513 -8.22 -3.72 -3.33
N VAL A 514 -7.89 -2.80 -2.44
CA VAL A 514 -8.45 -2.71 -1.08
C VAL A 514 -9.37 -1.49 -1.01
N VAL A 515 -10.67 -1.75 -0.88
CA VAL A 515 -11.72 -0.75 -0.75
C VAL A 515 -12.14 -0.68 0.71
N ILE A 516 -11.87 0.45 1.36
CA ILE A 516 -12.30 0.72 2.74
C ILE A 516 -13.56 1.59 2.82
N GLY A 517 -13.93 2.29 1.74
CA GLY A 517 -15.02 3.26 1.73
C GLY A 517 -16.13 2.90 0.74
N GLN A 518 -17.36 3.27 1.10
CA GLN A 518 -18.55 3.10 0.26
C GLN A 518 -19.10 4.46 -0.18
N VAL A 519 -18.82 4.85 -1.42
CA VAL A 519 -19.26 6.14 -1.98
C VAL A 519 -20.79 6.23 -2.10
N THR A 520 -21.45 5.12 -2.41
CA THR A 520 -22.92 5.03 -2.48
C THR A 520 -23.57 5.39 -1.15
N ARG A 521 -23.02 4.87 -0.05
CA ARG A 521 -23.46 5.16 1.31
C ARG A 521 -23.28 6.63 1.66
N PHE A 522 -22.14 7.23 1.30
CA PHE A 522 -21.88 8.66 1.51
C PHE A 522 -22.99 9.51 0.88
N TYR A 523 -23.34 9.26 -0.38
CA TYR A 523 -24.40 10.01 -1.07
C TYR A 523 -25.79 9.77 -0.49
N TRP A 524 -26.10 8.54 -0.08
CA TRP A 524 -27.38 8.27 0.56
C TRP A 524 -27.50 8.91 1.95
N LEU A 525 -26.43 8.93 2.76
CA LEU A 525 -26.42 9.67 4.03
C LEU A 525 -26.59 11.18 3.82
N LEU A 526 -25.93 11.75 2.81
CA LEU A 526 -26.15 13.13 2.39
C LEU A 526 -27.60 13.37 1.94
N GLY A 527 -28.17 12.42 1.19
CA GLY A 527 -29.56 12.41 0.78
C GLY A 527 -30.54 12.37 1.97
N ILE A 528 -30.25 11.57 3.00
CA ILE A 528 -31.04 11.54 4.25
C ILE A 528 -31.04 12.90 4.94
N VAL A 529 -29.87 13.52 5.06
CA VAL A 529 -29.74 14.86 5.66
C VAL A 529 -30.65 15.86 4.94
N ALA A 530 -30.63 15.88 3.60
CA ALA A 530 -31.51 16.76 2.81
C ALA A 530 -33.00 16.38 2.94
N PHE A 531 -33.31 15.09 2.80
CA PHE A 531 -34.68 14.57 2.81
C PHE A 531 -35.38 14.83 4.15
N VAL A 532 -34.73 14.56 5.27
CA VAL A 532 -35.29 14.80 6.62
C VAL A 532 -35.61 16.29 6.80
N ASN A 533 -34.75 17.20 6.33
CA ASN A 533 -35.03 18.63 6.40
C ASN A 533 -36.27 19.03 5.58
N VAL A 534 -36.39 18.52 4.35
CA VAL A 534 -37.56 18.78 3.49
C VAL A 534 -38.84 18.24 4.14
N VAL A 535 -38.84 17.02 4.65
CA VAL A 535 -40.02 16.39 5.29
C VAL A 535 -40.44 17.17 6.54
N CYS A 536 -39.49 17.53 7.41
CA CYS A 536 -39.77 18.32 8.60
C CYS A 536 -40.35 19.69 8.24
N TYR A 537 -39.79 20.37 7.25
CA TYR A 537 -40.31 21.65 6.75
C TYR A 537 -41.72 21.51 6.17
N LEU A 538 -41.97 20.53 5.30
CA LEU A 538 -43.28 20.31 4.68
C LEU A 538 -44.34 19.98 5.74
N ARG A 539 -43.99 19.17 6.74
CA ARG A 539 -44.89 18.85 7.86
C ARG A 539 -45.30 20.14 8.56
N VAL A 540 -44.35 20.97 8.99
CA VAL A 540 -44.68 22.23 9.67
C VAL A 540 -45.51 23.13 8.76
N ARG A 541 -45.16 23.27 7.48
CA ARG A 541 -45.91 24.09 6.52
C ARG A 541 -47.37 23.64 6.34
N ILE A 542 -47.63 22.34 6.30
CA ILE A 542 -48.99 21.77 6.17
C ILE A 542 -49.78 21.99 7.45
N PHE A 543 -49.17 21.77 8.62
CA PHE A 543 -49.83 21.98 9.91
C PHE A 543 -50.12 23.47 10.18
N HIS A 544 -49.18 24.38 9.86
CA HIS A 544 -49.37 25.82 10.04
C HIS A 544 -50.49 26.38 9.15
N ARG A 545 -50.56 25.94 7.88
CA ARG A 545 -51.68 26.29 6.97
C ARG A 545 -53.06 25.88 7.48
N ARG A 546 -53.15 24.92 8.42
CA ARG A 546 -54.42 24.43 8.98
C ARG A 546 -54.83 25.16 10.26
N LEU A 547 -53.90 25.83 10.95
CA LEU A 547 -54.15 26.45 12.26
C LEU A 547 -54.58 27.92 12.19
N GLY A 548 -54.56 28.54 11.01
CA GLY A 548 -54.92 29.96 10.87
C GLY A 548 -53.81 30.88 11.40
N ASP A 549 -53.66 32.02 10.75
CA ASP A 549 -52.55 32.94 10.96
C ASP A 549 -52.68 33.64 12.33
N THR A 550 -51.98 33.13 13.35
CA THR A 550 -51.92 33.75 14.68
C THR A 550 -50.45 33.93 15.08
N SER A 551 -49.80 34.96 14.55
CA SER A 551 -48.57 35.45 15.18
C SER A 551 -48.38 36.95 14.95
N ASP A 552 -48.96 37.75 15.86
CA ASP A 552 -48.45 39.08 16.17
C ASP A 552 -47.12 38.91 16.92
N ALA A 553 -46.01 38.78 16.19
CA ALA A 553 -44.68 38.78 16.76
C ALA A 553 -44.05 40.17 16.59
N SER A 554 -43.86 40.85 17.72
CA SER A 554 -43.24 42.17 17.91
C SER A 554 -42.00 42.43 17.04
N LYS A 555 -42.00 43.61 16.39
CA LYS A 555 -41.00 44.15 15.45
C LYS A 555 -39.70 44.65 16.12
N ALA A 556 -39.16 43.97 17.13
CA ALA A 556 -37.85 44.34 17.67
C ALA A 556 -36.73 43.80 16.77
N SER A 557 -36.38 44.52 15.70
CA SER A 557 -35.29 44.13 14.78
C SER A 557 -34.01 44.93 15.02
N SER A 558 -33.12 44.43 15.87
CA SER A 558 -31.77 45.01 16.00
C SER A 558 -30.81 44.44 14.95
N LEU A 559 -29.96 45.29 14.38
CA LEU A 559 -28.90 44.91 13.43
C LEU A 559 -27.75 44.11 14.09
N LEU A 560 -27.67 44.12 15.42
CA LEU A 560 -26.65 43.40 16.19
C LEU A 560 -26.91 41.88 16.27
N LEU A 561 -28.12 41.43 15.92
CA LEU A 561 -28.50 40.01 15.90
C LEU A 561 -28.12 39.35 14.58
N CYS A 562 -27.43 38.22 14.65
CA CYS A 562 -27.29 37.32 13.50
C CYS A 562 -28.65 36.68 13.15
N ALA A 563 -28.79 36.19 11.91
CA ALA A 563 -30.04 35.57 11.45
C ALA A 563 -30.51 34.43 12.35
N GLY A 564 -29.58 33.57 12.78
CA GLY A 564 -29.87 32.49 13.73
C GLY A 564 -30.38 32.99 15.08
N ALA A 565 -29.72 33.98 15.68
CA ALA A 565 -30.17 34.57 16.95
C ALA A 565 -31.53 35.27 16.79
N LYS A 566 -31.75 35.98 15.68
CA LYS A 566 -33.02 36.62 15.36
C LYS A 566 -34.14 35.57 15.32
N PHE A 567 -34.05 34.55 14.47
CA PHE A 567 -35.20 33.66 14.24
C PHE A 567 -35.31 32.48 15.21
N LEU A 568 -34.23 32.12 15.91
CA LEU A 568 -34.23 30.93 16.77
C LEU A 568 -34.28 31.26 18.25
N PHE A 569 -33.86 32.42 18.74
CA PHE A 569 -33.88 32.70 20.18
C PHE A 569 -35.30 32.92 20.71
N HIS A 570 -35.57 32.38 21.91
CA HIS A 570 -36.77 32.73 22.65
C HIS A 570 -36.60 34.13 23.23
N ARG A 571 -37.62 34.96 23.08
CA ARG A 571 -37.61 36.39 23.47
C ARG A 571 -38.63 36.74 24.55
N SER A 572 -39.60 35.85 24.81
CA SER A 572 -40.82 36.13 25.56
C SER A 572 -40.57 36.77 26.93
N ASP A 573 -39.64 36.21 27.70
CA ASP A 573 -39.35 36.64 29.08
C ASP A 573 -38.25 37.71 29.17
N TRP A 574 -37.78 38.19 28.00
CA TRP A 574 -36.64 39.10 27.82
C TRP A 574 -36.99 40.37 27.04
N LEU A 575 -38.29 40.69 26.94
CA LEU A 575 -38.80 41.94 26.35
C LEU A 575 -39.21 42.91 27.44
N HIS A 576 -38.63 44.11 27.46
CA HIS A 576 -39.00 45.19 28.38
C HIS A 576 -39.27 46.47 27.58
N GLY A 577 -40.48 47.03 27.67
CA GLY A 577 -40.84 48.26 26.97
C GLY A 577 -40.66 48.20 25.44
N ASN A 578 -40.99 47.07 24.81
CA ASN A 578 -40.73 46.76 23.39
C ASN A 578 -39.25 46.70 22.96
N VAL A 579 -38.30 46.73 23.91
CA VAL A 579 -36.87 46.53 23.65
C VAL A 579 -36.48 45.10 24.04
N TYR A 580 -35.72 44.42 23.18
CA TYR A 580 -35.21 43.08 23.46
C TYR A 580 -33.92 43.16 24.27
N CYS A 581 -33.96 42.65 25.50
CA CYS A 581 -32.84 42.60 26.42
C CYS A 581 -32.13 41.24 26.29
N LEU A 582 -31.04 41.17 25.54
CA LEU A 582 -30.31 39.92 25.31
C LEU A 582 -29.41 39.57 26.49
N ASP A 583 -29.55 38.38 27.07
CA ASP A 583 -28.70 37.93 28.17
C ASP A 583 -27.22 37.77 27.72
N PRO A 584 -26.21 37.97 28.60
CA PRO A 584 -24.80 37.92 28.21
C PRO A 584 -24.34 36.60 27.59
N ALA A 585 -24.91 35.47 27.99
CA ALA A 585 -24.56 34.16 27.43
C ALA A 585 -25.12 34.00 26.01
N SER A 586 -26.36 34.41 25.77
CA SER A 586 -26.95 34.48 24.42
C SER A 586 -26.30 35.54 23.54
N ALA A 587 -25.81 36.64 24.14
CA ALA A 587 -25.02 37.64 23.45
C ALA A 587 -23.68 37.05 22.95
N LEU A 588 -22.97 36.30 23.78
CA LEU A 588 -21.76 35.60 23.37
C LEU A 588 -22.06 34.60 22.23
N MET A 589 -23.15 33.82 22.33
CA MET A 589 -23.57 32.93 21.24
C MET A 589 -23.87 33.68 19.93
N ASN A 590 -24.46 34.87 20.03
CA ASN A 590 -24.71 35.77 18.91
C ASN A 590 -23.43 36.47 18.39
N GLY A 591 -22.29 36.30 19.05
CA GLY A 591 -21.01 36.91 18.66
C GLY A 591 -20.78 38.31 19.23
N LEU A 592 -21.46 38.65 20.32
CA LEU A 592 -21.28 39.90 21.06
C LEU A 592 -20.57 39.58 22.38
N VAL A 593 -19.32 40.03 22.52
CA VAL A 593 -18.58 39.93 23.79
C VAL A 593 -18.85 41.19 24.59
N SER A 594 -19.62 41.07 25.66
CA SER A 594 -19.95 42.20 26.53
C SER A 594 -19.04 42.24 27.77
N LEU A 595 -18.38 43.37 27.98
CA LEU A 595 -17.63 43.66 29.19
C LEU A 595 -18.24 44.87 29.88
N ARG A 596 -18.57 44.70 31.17
CA ARG A 596 -19.15 45.76 31.99
C ARG A 596 -18.04 46.50 32.71
N TRP A 597 -17.98 47.82 32.50
CA TRP A 597 -16.99 48.68 33.14
C TRP A 597 -17.66 49.93 33.70
N ARG A 598 -17.85 49.97 35.02
CA ARG A 598 -18.53 51.07 35.74
C ARG A 598 -19.93 51.37 35.18
N GLN A 599 -20.10 52.52 34.52
CA GLN A 599 -21.36 52.99 33.91
C GLN A 599 -21.47 52.66 32.40
N PHE A 600 -20.46 51.98 31.83
CA PHE A 600 -20.42 51.66 30.41
C PHE A 600 -20.43 50.15 30.18
N ILE A 601 -21.11 49.72 29.13
CA ILE A 601 -21.05 48.36 28.61
C ILE A 601 -20.31 48.42 27.28
N CYS A 602 -19.08 47.88 27.26
CA CYS A 602 -18.29 47.72 26.05
C CYS A 602 -18.71 46.41 25.38
N ILE A 603 -19.09 46.48 24.11
CA ILE A 603 -19.58 45.33 23.33
C ILE A 603 -18.67 45.18 22.12
N PHE A 604 -17.96 44.08 22.03
CA PHE A 604 -17.21 43.72 20.83
C PHE A 604 -18.03 42.77 19.97
N ASP A 605 -18.39 43.19 18.75
CA ASP A 605 -19.07 42.36 17.78
C ASP A 605 -18.05 41.66 16.88
N ILE A 606 -17.94 40.33 17.04
CA ILE A 606 -17.05 39.48 16.24
C ILE A 606 -17.41 39.51 14.75
N LYS A 607 -18.70 39.71 14.43
CA LYS A 607 -19.23 39.66 13.05
C LYS A 607 -18.80 40.89 12.25
N LEU A 608 -18.80 42.04 12.91
CA LEU A 608 -18.42 43.33 12.33
C LEU A 608 -16.96 43.70 12.61
N TRP A 609 -16.31 42.99 13.53
CA TRP A 609 -14.98 43.30 14.06
C TRP A 609 -14.89 44.74 14.61
N ARG A 610 -15.92 45.15 15.35
CA ARG A 610 -16.09 46.52 15.90
C ARG A 610 -16.48 46.50 17.37
N THR A 611 -16.06 47.52 18.09
CA THR A 611 -16.45 47.75 19.49
C THR A 611 -17.46 48.89 19.57
N PHE A 612 -18.54 48.65 20.31
CA PHE A 612 -19.58 49.61 20.65
C PHE A 612 -19.55 49.88 22.15
N VAL A 613 -19.93 51.07 22.57
CA VAL A 613 -20.04 51.43 23.99
C VAL A 613 -21.45 51.94 24.22
N ILE A 614 -22.16 51.32 25.16
CA ILE A 614 -23.51 51.71 25.55
C ILE A 614 -23.45 52.20 27.00
N GLU A 615 -24.07 53.35 27.26
CA GLU A 615 -24.21 53.89 28.60
C GLU A 615 -25.32 53.17 29.36
N LYS A 616 -25.07 52.81 30.62
CA LYS A 616 -25.97 52.00 31.44
C LYS A 616 -27.15 52.85 31.92
N ASN A 617 -28.19 52.98 31.11
CA ASN A 617 -29.46 53.59 31.53
C ASN A 617 -30.26 52.58 32.37
N ILE A 618 -30.01 52.53 33.68
CA ILE A 618 -30.84 51.78 34.62
C ILE A 618 -32.13 52.58 34.80
N GLN A 619 -33.21 52.19 34.11
CA GLN A 619 -34.54 52.61 34.53
C GLN A 619 -34.90 51.79 35.78
N ASP A 620 -35.34 52.47 36.85
CA ASP A 620 -35.75 51.88 38.15
C ASP A 620 -36.87 50.82 38.02
N THR A 621 -37.44 50.64 36.83
CA THR A 621 -38.50 49.68 36.49
C THR A 621 -38.01 48.36 35.87
N THR A 622 -36.69 48.17 35.68
CA THR A 622 -36.15 46.95 35.03
C THR A 622 -36.11 45.74 35.97
N PRO A 623 -36.62 44.56 35.56
CA PRO A 623 -36.58 43.34 36.36
C PRO A 623 -35.15 42.92 36.74
N PRO A 624 -34.93 42.33 37.94
CA PRO A 624 -33.59 41.99 38.43
C PRO A 624 -32.83 41.02 37.52
N HIS A 625 -33.51 40.09 36.85
CA HIS A 625 -32.89 39.15 35.91
C HIS A 625 -32.39 39.83 34.62
N MET A 626 -32.86 41.05 34.30
CA MET A 626 -32.45 41.81 33.12
C MET A 626 -31.36 42.84 33.41
N TRP A 627 -30.96 43.05 34.66
CA TRP A 627 -29.88 43.98 35.01
C TRP A 627 -28.55 43.59 34.35
N THR A 628 -28.39 42.31 34.03
CA THR A 628 -27.23 41.74 33.33
C THR A 628 -27.34 41.76 31.81
N ALA A 629 -28.53 42.01 31.26
CA ALA A 629 -28.81 41.96 29.84
C ALA A 629 -28.30 43.18 29.05
N LEU A 630 -28.23 43.00 27.74
CA LEU A 630 -27.91 44.01 26.73
C LEU A 630 -29.21 44.47 26.07
N ALA A 631 -29.64 45.71 26.33
CA ALA A 631 -30.78 46.29 25.65
C ALA A 631 -30.43 46.55 24.17
N LEU A 632 -31.06 45.81 23.26
CA LEU A 632 -30.85 45.94 21.82
C LEU A 632 -31.82 46.98 21.25
N THR A 633 -31.39 48.24 21.24
CA THR A 633 -32.04 49.32 20.48
C THR A 633 -31.55 49.33 19.03
N GLU A 634 -32.19 50.11 18.14
CA GLU A 634 -31.78 50.25 16.74
C GLU A 634 -30.33 50.73 16.57
#